data_AF-A0A3D3XPS6-F1
#
_entry.id   AF-A0A3D3XPS6-F1
#
_cell.length_a   1.000
_cell.length_b   1.000
_cell.length_c   1.000
_cell.angle_alpha   90.00
_cell.angle_beta   90.00
_cell.angle_gamma   90.00
#
_symmetry.space_group_name_H-M   'P 1'
#
loop_
_entity.id
_entity.type
_entity.pdbx_description
1 polymer ?
#
loop_
_entity_poly.entity_id
_entity_poly.type
_entity_poly.pdbx_seq_one_letter_code
_entity_poly.pdbx_strand_id
1 'polypeptide(L)' 'EARSCERFRLLSENLEDKELSKFYHTLMISEANHYTIFLKLARTYGKREEVNQMWQDLLEYESEVISNLGTEGLIHG' A
#
# COMPACT_ATOMS: atom_id res chain seq x y z
N GLU A 1 -1.36 -0.42 3.84
CA GLU A 1 0.08 -0.15 3.65
C GLU A 1 0.51 -0.18 2.19
N ALA A 2 0.50 -1.31 1.48
CA ALA A 2 0.99 -1.37 0.09
C ALA A 2 0.28 -0.38 -0.87
N ARG A 3 -1.06 -0.25 -0.78
CA ARG A 3 -1.81 0.75 -1.56
C ARG A 3 -1.50 2.20 -1.14
N SER A 4 -1.35 2.44 0.16
CA SER A 4 -0.94 3.76 0.68
C SER A 4 0.44 4.15 0.15
N CYS A 5 1.39 3.21 0.10
CA CYS A 5 2.72 3.39 -0.48
C CYS A 5 2.64 3.82 -1.95
N GLU A 6 1.83 3.15 -2.77
CA GLU A 6 1.63 3.50 -4.18
C GLU A 6 1.03 4.92 -4.33
N ARG A 7 -0.03 5.23 -3.59
CA ARG A 7 -0.71 6.54 -3.71
C ARG A 7 0.14 7.69 -3.18
N PHE A 8 0.87 7.50 -2.06
CA PHE A 8 1.82 8.51 -1.56
C PHE A 8 2.98 8.72 -2.52
N ARG A 9 3.42 7.68 -3.23
CA ARG A 9 4.41 7.85 -4.31
C ARG A 9 3.86 8.77 -5.40
N LEU A 10 2.65 8.51 -5.90
CA LEU A 10 2.02 9.36 -6.92
C LEU A 10 1.87 10.81 -6.44
N LEU A 11 1.44 11.04 -5.20
CA LEU A 11 1.37 12.38 -4.61
C LEU A 11 2.75 13.03 -4.54
N SER A 12 3.77 12.30 -4.09
CA SER A 12 5.13 12.83 -3.99
C SER A 12 5.72 13.21 -5.36
N GLU A 13 5.39 12.48 -6.41
CA GLU A 13 5.91 12.70 -7.77
C GLU A 13 5.16 13.84 -8.50
N ASN A 14 3.89 14.07 -8.19
CA ASN A 14 3.03 14.97 -8.97
C ASN A 14 2.63 16.27 -8.27
N LEU A 15 2.83 16.41 -6.96
CA LEU A 15 2.52 17.66 -6.25
C LEU A 15 3.51 18.77 -6.60
N GLU A 16 2.97 19.95 -6.92
CA GLU A 16 3.76 21.17 -7.16
C GLU A 16 4.38 21.69 -5.86
N ASP A 17 3.64 21.58 -4.75
CA ASP A 17 4.12 21.94 -3.42
C ASP A 17 5.25 21.00 -2.98
N LYS A 18 6.45 21.57 -2.85
CA LYS A 18 7.67 20.82 -2.53
C LYS A 18 7.73 20.34 -1.09
N GLU A 19 7.11 21.03 -0.15
CA GLU A 19 7.06 20.57 1.24
C GLU A 19 6.14 19.35 1.36
N LEU A 20 4.95 19.44 0.76
CA LEU A 20 4.01 18.31 0.74
C LEU A 20 4.55 17.13 -0.06
N SER A 21 5.16 17.36 -1.21
CA SER A 21 5.82 16.31 -2.01
C SER A 21 6.85 15.54 -1.17
N LYS A 22 7.74 16.25 -0.47
CA LYS A 22 8.76 15.64 0.41
C LYS A 22 8.15 14.92 1.60
N PHE A 23 7.07 15.46 2.17
CA PHE A 23 6.33 14.83 3.25
C PHE A 23 5.73 13.49 2.80
N TYR A 24 5.00 13.46 1.68
CA TYR A 24 4.41 12.23 1.15
C TYR A 24 5.47 11.21 0.73
N HIS A 25 6.63 11.65 0.21
CA HIS A 25 7.75 10.75 -0.04
C HIS A 25 8.25 10.05 1.24
N THR A 26 8.29 10.78 2.35
CA THR A 26 8.70 10.22 3.65
C THR A 26 7.68 9.22 4.18
N LEU A 27 6.38 9.52 4.03
CA LEU A 27 5.31 8.58 4.36
C LEU A 27 5.37 7.31 3.51
N MET A 28 5.56 7.44 2.20
CA MET A 28 5.71 6.32 1.28
C MET A 28 6.80 5.33 1.73
N ILE A 29 7.95 5.83 2.19
CA ILE A 29 9.03 4.98 2.72
C ILE A 29 8.57 4.24 3.99
N SER A 30 7.84 4.90 4.88
CA SER A 30 7.31 4.27 6.09
C SER A 30 6.34 3.14 5.75
N GLU A 31 5.41 3.38 4.83
CA GLU A 31 4.44 2.40 4.35
C GLU A 31 5.12 1.16 3.74
N ALA A 32 6.20 1.38 2.98
CA ALA A 32 7.00 0.30 2.42
C ALA A 32 7.61 -0.61 3.49
N ASN A 33 8.13 0.00 4.56
CA ASN A 33 8.63 -0.75 5.72
C ASN A 33 7.51 -1.46 6.47
N HIS A 34 6.34 -0.83 6.63
CA HIS A 34 5.24 -1.44 7.37
C HIS A 34 4.72 -2.71 6.68
N TYR A 35 4.41 -2.66 5.37
CA TYR A 35 3.85 -3.83 4.69
C TYR A 35 4.83 -5.00 4.67
N THR A 36 6.13 -4.72 4.52
CA THR A 36 7.17 -5.76 4.53
C THR A 36 7.31 -6.40 5.91
N ILE A 37 7.20 -5.61 6.99
CA ILE A 37 7.18 -6.13 8.37
C ILE A 37 5.97 -7.03 8.59
N PHE A 38 4.76 -6.61 8.22
CA PHE A 38 3.56 -7.44 8.38
C PHE A 38 3.67 -8.77 7.65
N LEU A 39 4.13 -8.74 6.39
CA LEU A 39 4.30 -9.95 5.60
C LEU A 39 5.41 -10.86 6.17
N LYS A 40 6.49 -10.28 6.69
CA LYS A 40 7.55 -11.02 7.37
C LYS A 40 7.04 -11.69 8.65
N LEU A 41 6.25 -10.99 9.46
CA LEU A 41 5.64 -11.54 10.67
C LEU A 41 4.69 -12.68 10.32
N ALA A 42 3.81 -12.48 9.33
CA ALA A 42 2.90 -13.53 8.86
C ALA A 42 3.66 -14.79 8.42
N ARG A 43 4.75 -14.64 7.66
CA ARG A 43 5.62 -15.76 7.24
C ARG A 43 6.44 -16.38 8.37
N THR A 44 6.65 -15.67 9.46
CA THR A 44 7.39 -16.16 10.63
C THR A 44 6.52 -17.04 11.51
N TYR A 45 5.25 -16.67 11.68
CA TYR A 45 4.29 -17.38 12.54
C TYR A 45 3.36 -18.34 11.78
N GLY A 46 3.24 -18.19 10.46
CA GLY A 46 2.47 -19.07 9.58
C GLY A 46 3.34 -19.90 8.66
N LYS A 47 2.73 -20.86 7.97
CA LYS A 47 3.42 -21.59 6.90
C LYS A 47 3.55 -20.71 5.68
N ARG A 48 4.76 -20.64 5.12
CA ARG A 48 5.08 -19.75 3.99
C ARG A 48 4.14 -19.90 2.80
N GLU A 49 3.80 -21.13 2.42
CA GLU A 49 2.91 -21.38 1.27
C GLU A 49 1.48 -20.90 1.53
N GLU A 50 0.92 -21.18 2.72
CA GLU A 50 -0.41 -20.70 3.10
C GLU A 50 -0.46 -19.17 3.15
N VAL A 51 0.56 -18.53 3.70
CA VAL A 51 0.68 -17.06 3.76
C VAL A 51 0.84 -16.45 2.37
N ASN A 52 1.62 -17.08 1.49
CA ASN A 52 1.79 -16.60 0.12
C ASN A 52 0.51 -16.73 -0.70
N GLN A 53 -0.23 -17.84 -0.54
CA GLN A 53 -1.52 -18.02 -1.21
C GLN A 53 -2.51 -16.94 -0.74
N MET A 54 -2.67 -16.78 0.58
CA MET A 54 -3.54 -15.75 1.14
C MET A 54 -3.15 -14.34 0.70
N TRP A 55 -1.84 -14.07 0.58
CA TRP A 55 -1.37 -12.79 0.07
C TRP A 55 -1.79 -12.55 -1.39
N GLN A 56 -1.73 -13.56 -2.26
CA GLN A 56 -2.22 -13.44 -3.64
C GLN A 56 -3.74 -13.24 -3.68
N ASP A 57 -4.49 -14.01 -2.90
CA ASP A 57 -5.96 -13.91 -2.84
C ASP A 57 -6.39 -12.51 -2.38
N LEU A 58 -5.68 -11.93 -1.39
CA LEU A 58 -5.93 -10.57 -0.91
C LEU A 58 -5.58 -9.50 -1.96
N LEU A 59 -4.53 -9.70 -2.78
CA LEU A 59 -4.19 -8.78 -3.86
C LEU A 59 -5.26 -8.77 -4.95
N GLU A 60 -5.77 -9.94 -5.32
CA GLU A 60 -6.84 -10.07 -6.30
C GLU A 60 -8.13 -9.41 -5.79
N TYR A 61 -8.51 -9.71 -4.55
CA TYR A 61 -9.67 -9.08 -3.91
C TYR A 61 -9.51 -7.56 -3.76
N GLU A 62 -8.32 -7.06 -3.41
CA GLU A 62 -8.09 -5.62 -3.30
C GLU A 62 -8.22 -4.92 -4.65
N SER A 63 -7.75 -5.54 -5.73
CA SER A 63 -7.94 -5.03 -7.09
C SER A 63 -9.42 -4.89 -7.44
N GLU A 64 -10.26 -5.85 -7.06
CA GLU A 64 -11.71 -5.76 -7.22
C GLU A 64 -12.30 -4.60 -6.41
N VAL A 65 -11.91 -4.46 -5.14
CA VAL A 65 -12.38 -3.36 -4.27
C VAL A 65 -12.01 -2.00 -4.87
N ILE A 66 -10.75 -1.80 -5.26
CA ILE A 66 -10.28 -0.55 -5.87
C ILE A 66 -11.02 -0.23 -7.17
N SER A 67 -11.31 -1.24 -8.00
CA SER A 67 -12.05 -1.03 -9.25
C SER A 67 -13.50 -0.56 -9.04
N ASN A 68 -14.06 -0.81 -7.87
CA ASN A 68 -15.45 -0.48 -7.51
C ASN A 68 -15.57 0.78 -6.64
N LEU A 69 -14.46 1.46 -6.33
CA LEU A 69 -14.49 2.65 -5.50
C LEU A 69 -14.85 3.92 -6.29
N GLY A 70 -15.39 4.90 -5.57
CA GLY A 70 -15.89 6.14 -6.15
C GLY A 70 -14.78 7.04 -6.69
N THR A 71 -15.20 8.15 -7.29
CA THR A 71 -14.27 9.19 -7.79
C THR A 71 -13.98 10.27 -6.74
N GLU A 72 -14.32 10.04 -5.47
CA GLU A 72 -14.01 10.97 -4.40
C GLU A 72 -12.50 10.96 -4.12
N GLY A 73 -11.97 12.12 -3.72
CA GLY A 73 -10.53 12.32 -3.48
C GLY A 73 -10.01 11.69 -2.19
N LEU A 74 -10.38 10.44 -1.91
CA LEU A 74 -9.98 9.71 -0.71
C LEU A 74 -8.75 8.84 -0.97
N ILE A 75 -7.92 8.66 0.06
CA ILE A 75 -6.66 7.90 -0.05
C ILE A 75 -6.87 6.41 -0.34
N HIS A 76 -8.05 5.84 -0.11
CA HIS A 76 -8.34 4.45 -0.52
C HIS A 76 -9.62 4.32 -1.34
N GLY A 77 -10.08 5.42 -1.97
CA GLY A 77 -11.32 5.45 -2.74
C GLY A 77 -12.50 5.97 -1.93
#